data_AF-A0A7C0WUS6-F1
#
_entry.id   AF-A0A7C0WUS6-F1
#
_cell.length_a   1.000
_cell.length_b   1.000
_cell.length_c   1.000
_cell.angle_alpha   90.00
_cell.angle_beta   90.00
_cell.angle_gamma   90.00
#
_symmetry.space_group_name_H-M   'P 1'
#
loop_
_entity.id
_entity.type
_entity.pdbx_description
1 polymer ?
#
loop_
_entity_poly.entity_id
_entity_poly.type
_entity_poly.pdbx_seq_one_letter_code
_entity_poly.pdbx_strand_id
1 'polypeptide(L)'
;MLSKFFLDRPVFAWVIAISLMSAGLLAIHFLPVSQYPNLAPPVIAVDAFYPGASAETVENTVTQIIEQKMTGLDKLWYISSSSSSSGASRIQLTFAPGT
;
A
#
# COMPACT_ATOMS: atom_id res chain seq x y z
N MET A 1 -21.87 29.48 29.75
CA MET A 1 -23.27 29.00 29.73
C MET A 1 -23.35 27.49 29.58
N LEU A 2 -22.58 26.86 28.67
CA LEU A 2 -22.52 25.40 28.50
C LEU A 2 -22.13 24.63 29.79
N SER A 3 -21.13 25.10 30.53
CA SER A 3 -20.61 24.43 31.73
C SER A 3 -21.60 24.37 32.90
N LYS A 4 -22.51 25.36 33.01
CA LYS A 4 -23.55 25.37 34.05
C LYS A 4 -24.57 24.24 33.84
N PHE A 5 -24.94 23.96 32.59
CA PHE A 5 -25.86 22.88 32.24
C PHE A 5 -25.38 21.49 32.70
N PHE A 6 -24.07 21.22 32.57
CA PHE A 6 -23.47 19.96 33.03
C PHE A 6 -23.30 19.90 34.56
N LEU A 7 -23.12 21.05 35.23
CA LEU A 7 -23.08 21.17 36.68
C LEU A 7 -24.46 20.90 37.32
N ASP A 8 -25.52 21.43 36.71
CA ASP A 8 -26.89 21.26 37.18
C ASP A 8 -27.45 19.84 36.86
N ARG A 9 -26.82 19.11 35.94
CA ARG A 9 -27.21 17.73 35.54
C ARG A 9 -26.02 16.77 35.57
N PRO A 10 -25.51 16.42 36.77
CA PRO A 10 -24.31 15.59 36.91
C PRO A 10 -24.48 14.17 36.33
N VAL A 11 -25.68 13.59 36.40
CA VAL A 11 -25.96 12.27 35.80
C VAL A 11 -25.82 12.30 34.28
N PHE A 12 -26.29 13.38 33.62
CA PHE A 12 -26.18 13.51 32.17
C PHE A 12 -24.73 13.67 31.72
N ALA A 13 -23.92 14.42 32.47
CA ALA A 13 -22.49 14.55 32.22
C ALA A 13 -21.78 13.18 32.28
N TRP A 14 -22.10 12.37 33.29
CA TRP A 14 -21.54 11.02 33.44
C TRP A 14 -21.97 10.06 32.33
N VAL A 15 -23.22 10.12 31.87
CA VAL A 15 -23.70 9.29 30.76
C VAL A 15 -22.92 9.58 29.48
N ILE A 16 -22.68 10.85 29.15
CA ILE A 16 -21.88 11.21 27.98
C ILE A 16 -20.43 10.74 28.13
N ALA A 17 -19.83 10.94 29.31
CA ALA A 17 -18.46 10.49 29.56
C ALA A 17 -18.33 8.97 29.38
N ILE A 18 -19.24 8.19 29.97
CA ILE A 18 -19.26 6.73 29.84
C ILE A 18 -19.50 6.32 28.38
N SER A 19 -20.45 6.94 27.69
CA SER A 19 -20.72 6.64 26.29
C SER A 19 -19.50 6.88 25.40
N LEU A 20 -18.75 7.96 25.65
CA LEU A 20 -17.53 8.28 24.91
C LEU A 20 -16.41 7.27 25.22
N MET A 21 -16.24 6.90 26.49
CA MET A 21 -15.28 5.88 26.90
C MET A 21 -15.60 4.51 26.30
N SER A 22 -16.88 4.10 26.28
CA SER A 22 -17.33 2.85 25.66
C SER A 22 -17.08 2.85 24.15
N ALA A 23 -17.36 3.96 23.46
CA ALA A 23 -17.05 4.10 22.03
C ALA A 23 -15.53 4.01 21.77
N GLY A 24 -14.71 4.62 22.63
CA GLY A 24 -13.25 4.52 22.56
C GLY A 24 -12.74 3.09 22.77
N LEU A 25 -13.28 2.37 23.75
CA LEU A 25 -12.95 0.97 24.02
C LEU A 25 -13.27 0.06 22.82
N LEU A 26 -14.42 0.28 22.18
CA LEU A 26 -14.78 -0.43 20.96
C LEU A 26 -13.83 -0.08 19.81
N ALA A 27 -13.49 1.20 19.62
CA ALA A 27 -12.57 1.63 18.57
C ALA A 27 -11.17 1.01 18.72
N ILE A 28 -10.65 0.87 19.94
CA ILE A 28 -9.37 0.21 20.21
C ILE A 28 -9.38 -1.25 19.72
N HIS A 29 -10.51 -1.95 19.86
CA HIS A 29 -10.62 -3.33 19.40
C HIS A 29 -10.65 -3.46 17.87
N PHE A 30 -11.20 -2.46 17.17
CA PHE A 30 -11.28 -2.44 15.71
C PHE A 30 -10.08 -1.78 15.02
N LEU A 31 -9.19 -1.12 15.76
CA LEU A 31 -8.04 -0.45 15.17
C LEU A 31 -7.02 -1.48 14.67
N PRO A 32 -6.63 -1.44 13.38
CA PRO A 32 -5.56 -2.28 12.88
C PRO A 32 -4.23 -1.87 13.51
N VAL A 33 -3.45 -2.85 13.94
CA VAL A 33 -2.12 -2.63 14.51
C VAL A 33 -1.08 -2.85 13.42
N SER A 34 -0.33 -1.79 13.08
CA SER A 34 0.78 -1.84 12.11
C SER A 34 2.05 -1.28 12.75
N GLN A 35 3.20 -1.94 12.54
CA GLN A 35 4.49 -1.49 13.10
C GLN A 35 4.97 -0.17 12.49
N TYR A 36 4.68 0.03 11.21
CA TYR A 36 4.92 1.28 10.48
C TYR A 36 3.65 1.60 9.69
N PRO A 37 3.32 2.88 9.49
CA PRO A 37 2.30 3.26 8.52
C PRO A 37 2.77 2.80 7.12
N ASN A 38 1.82 2.59 6.21
CA ASN A 38 2.12 2.26 4.81
C ASN A 38 2.84 3.44 4.13
N LEU A 39 4.16 3.46 4.25
CA LEU A 39 5.07 4.44 3.66
C LEU A 39 5.65 3.94 2.33
N ALA A 40 5.68 2.61 2.14
CA ALA A 40 6.23 2.00 0.95
C ALA A 40 5.30 2.25 -0.25
N PRO A 41 5.83 2.73 -1.38
CA PRO A 41 5.05 2.79 -2.61
C PRO A 41 4.63 1.37 -3.03
N PRO A 42 3.43 1.19 -3.60
CA PRO A 42 3.00 -0.14 -4.04
C PRO A 42 3.83 -0.60 -5.24
N VAL A 43 4.21 -1.87 -5.22
CA VAL A 43 5.07 -2.50 -6.24
C VAL A 43 4.36 -3.70 -6.83
N ILE A 44 4.30 -3.76 -8.15
CA ILE A 44 3.85 -4.94 -8.90
C ILE A 44 5.06 -5.59 -9.56
N ALA A 45 5.27 -6.87 -9.29
CA ALA A 45 6.32 -7.66 -9.93
C ALA A 45 5.74 -8.54 -11.04
N VAL A 46 6.36 -8.47 -12.22
CA VAL A 46 6.08 -9.34 -13.37
C VAL A 46 7.29 -10.25 -13.56
N ASP A 47 7.08 -11.54 -13.35
CA ASP A 47 8.09 -12.57 -13.58
C ASP A 47 7.79 -13.27 -14.91
N ALA A 48 8.79 -13.33 -15.79
CA ALA A 48 8.75 -14.01 -17.07
C ALA A 48 9.91 -14.99 -17.19
N PHE A 49 9.72 -16.08 -17.94
CA PHE A 49 10.73 -17.12 -18.07
C PHE A 49 10.84 -17.59 -19.53
N TYR A 50 12.05 -17.49 -20.09
CA TYR A 50 12.42 -17.97 -21.41
C TYR A 50 13.61 -18.94 -21.27
N PRO A 51 13.34 -20.24 -21.05
CA PRO A 51 14.38 -21.24 -20.85
C PRO A 51 15.31 -21.36 -22.06
N GLY A 52 16.62 -21.42 -21.80
CA GLY A 52 17.63 -21.62 -22.85
C GLY A 52 18.03 -20.35 -23.62
N ALA A 53 17.43 -19.19 -23.31
CA ALA A 53 17.84 -17.90 -23.85
C ALA A 53 18.99 -17.27 -23.03
N SER A 54 19.89 -16.55 -23.70
CA SER A 54 20.89 -15.74 -23.01
C SER A 54 20.23 -14.53 -22.34
N ALA A 55 20.89 -13.96 -21.31
CA ALA A 55 20.37 -12.77 -20.61
C ALA A 55 20.06 -11.62 -21.58
N GLU A 56 20.92 -11.40 -22.57
CA GLU A 56 20.74 -10.37 -23.61
C GLU A 56 19.54 -10.68 -24.53
N THR A 57 19.30 -11.94 -24.85
CA THR A 57 18.14 -12.33 -25.66
C THR A 57 16.84 -12.10 -24.89
N VAL A 58 16.80 -12.49 -23.61
CA VAL A 58 15.65 -12.24 -22.73
C VAL A 58 15.37 -10.74 -22.59
N GLU A 59 16.42 -9.95 -22.42
CA GLU A 59 16.31 -8.49 -22.30
C GLU A 59 15.66 -7.87 -23.54
N ASN A 60 16.20 -8.14 -24.72
CA ASN A 60 15.77 -7.52 -25.96
C ASN A 60 14.40 -8.02 -26.45
N THR A 61 14.03 -9.27 -26.15
CA THR A 61 12.82 -9.89 -26.71
C THR A 61 11.66 -9.98 -25.74
N VAL A 62 11.91 -9.98 -24.43
CA VAL A 62 10.87 -10.11 -23.40
C VAL A 62 10.81 -8.84 -22.56
N THR A 63 11.91 -8.49 -21.89
CA THR A 63 11.95 -7.40 -20.90
C THR A 63 11.57 -6.07 -21.54
N GLN A 64 12.27 -5.64 -22.60
CA GLN A 64 11.99 -4.38 -23.28
C GLN A 64 10.57 -4.30 -23.85
N ILE A 65 10.04 -5.40 -24.38
CA ILE A 65 8.68 -5.44 -24.92
C ILE A 65 7.66 -5.19 -23.82
N ILE A 66 7.83 -5.83 -22.66
CA ILE A 66 6.95 -5.63 -21.51
C ILE A 66 7.07 -4.19 -21.01
N GLU A 67 8.27 -3.65 -20.84
CA GLU A 67 8.48 -2.27 -20.40
C GLU A 67 7.80 -1.24 -21.31
N GLN A 68 7.97 -1.38 -22.62
CA GLN A 68 7.34 -0.49 -23.60
C GLN A 68 5.81 -0.56 -23.51
N LYS A 69 5.23 -1.73 -23.22
CA LYS A 69 3.78 -1.90 -23.05
C LYS A 69 3.25 -1.39 -21.73
N MET A 70 4.07 -1.37 -20.68
CA MET A 70 3.72 -0.83 -19.37
C MET A 70 3.99 0.67 -19.23
N THR A 71 4.72 1.25 -20.19
CA THR A 71 4.94 2.70 -20.26
C THR A 71 3.61 3.41 -20.52
N GLY A 72 3.27 4.40 -19.68
CA GLY A 72 2.03 5.16 -19.80
C GLY A 72 0.89 4.67 -18.89
N LEU A 73 1.15 3.70 -18.00
CA LEU A 73 0.22 3.38 -16.91
C LEU A 73 0.06 4.58 -15.97
N ASP A 74 -1.17 4.83 -15.52
CA ASP A 74 -1.45 5.92 -14.59
C ASP A 74 -0.73 5.69 -13.24
N LYS A 75 -0.19 6.77 -12.68
CA LYS A 75 0.55 6.79 -11.41
C LYS A 75 1.76 5.84 -11.35
N LEU A 76 2.29 5.40 -12.48
CA LEU A 76 3.58 4.68 -12.54
C LEU A 76 4.72 5.66 -12.23
N TRP A 77 5.56 5.34 -11.25
CA TRP A 77 6.70 6.17 -10.85
C TRP A 77 7.98 5.75 -11.56
N TYR A 78 8.35 4.49 -11.44
CA TYR A 78 9.52 3.95 -12.13
C TYR A 78 9.38 2.46 -12.39
N ILE A 79 10.16 1.99 -13.37
CA ILE A 79 10.31 0.58 -13.73
C ILE A 79 11.74 0.17 -13.42
N SER A 80 11.92 -1.02 -12.85
CA SER A 80 13.22 -1.65 -12.66
C SER A 80 13.14 -3.09 -13.14
N SER A 81 14.03 -3.51 -14.02
CA SER A 81 14.03 -4.84 -14.60
C SER A 81 15.39 -5.52 -14.46
N SER A 82 15.36 -6.85 -14.43
CA SER A 82 16.55 -7.68 -14.34
C SER A 82 16.34 -8.95 -15.15
N SER A 83 17.24 -9.17 -16.10
CA SER A 83 17.29 -10.37 -16.93
C SER A 83 18.49 -11.24 -16.55
N SER A 84 18.27 -12.54 -16.40
CA SER A 84 19.28 -13.52 -15.98
C SER A 84 19.62 -14.50 -17.10
N SER A 85 20.85 -15.01 -17.11
CA SER A 85 21.33 -16.03 -18.07
C SER A 85 20.68 -17.40 -17.88
N SER A 86 19.90 -17.57 -16.81
CA SER A 86 19.02 -18.73 -16.60
C SER A 86 17.75 -18.69 -17.45
N GLY A 87 17.51 -17.59 -18.18
CA GLY A 87 16.28 -17.37 -18.93
C GLY A 87 15.20 -16.62 -18.14
N ALA A 88 15.44 -16.26 -16.88
CA ALA A 88 14.47 -15.52 -16.06
C ALA A 88 14.54 -14.01 -16.34
N SER A 89 13.38 -13.34 -16.37
CA SER A 89 13.22 -11.89 -16.36
C SER A 89 12.30 -11.50 -15.21
N ARG A 90 12.70 -10.50 -14.44
CA ARG A 90 11.91 -9.91 -13.36
C ARG A 90 11.80 -8.41 -13.59
N ILE A 91 10.56 -7.92 -13.66
CA ILE A 91 10.23 -6.51 -13.88
C ILE A 91 9.43 -6.02 -12.68
N GLN A 92 9.87 -4.94 -12.05
CA GLN A 92 9.22 -4.29 -10.93
C GLN A 92 8.69 -2.93 -11.37
N LEU A 93 7.38 -2.76 -11.23
CA LEU A 93 6.65 -1.53 -11.50
C LEU A 93 6.32 -0.89 -10.16
N THR A 94 6.93 0.25 -9.87
CA THR A 94 6.66 1.00 -8.64
C THR A 94 5.70 2.13 -8.94
N PHE A 95 4.61 2.20 -8.17
CA PHE A 95 3.55 3.19 -8.33
C PHE A 95 3.64 4.28 -7.28
N ALA A 96 2.97 5.40 -7.54
CA ALA A 96 2.87 6.50 -6.60
C ALA A 96 2.13 6.07 -5.31
N PRO A 97 2.52 6.59 -4.14
CA PRO A 97 1.81 6.33 -2.87
C PRO A 97 0.33 6.74 -2.96
N GLY A 98 -0.57 5.88 -2.47
CA GLY A 98 -2.01 6.14 -2.48
C GLY A 98 -2.74 5.74 -3.77
N THR A 99 -2.18 4.79 -4.52
CA THR A 99 -2.84 4.09 -5.64
C THR A 99 -3.78 3.00 -5.17
#